data_AF-A0ABD5EL75-F1
#
_entry.id   AF-A0ABD5EL75-F1
#
_cell.length_a   1.000
_cell.length_b   1.000
_cell.length_c   1.000
_cell.angle_alpha   90.00
_cell.angle_beta   90.00
_cell.angle_gamma   90.00
#
_symmetry.space_group_name_H-M   'P 1'
#
loop_
_entity.id
_entity.type
_entity.pdbx_description
1 polymer ?
#
loop_
_entity_poly.entity_id
_entity_poly.type
_entity_poly.pdbx_seq_one_letter_code
_entity_poly.pdbx_strand_id
1 'polypeptide(L)' 'MESTWCKSSYSDDQSGNCVEVTETDCRAATVSVRDSKAPAGPMLTLASAAFSVFADWAATGAG' A
#
# COMPACT_ATOMS: atom_id res chain seq x y z
N MET A 1 17.47 5.67 6.35
CA MET A 1 16.58 6.18 5.29
C MET A 1 15.19 5.74 5.70
N GLU A 2 14.37 6.67 6.16
CA GLU A 2 12.99 6.37 6.59
C GLU A 2 12.15 6.15 5.33
N SER A 3 11.52 4.98 5.19
CA SER A 3 10.57 4.75 4.10
C SER A 3 9.38 5.68 4.34
N THR A 4 9.19 6.67 3.46
CA THR A 4 8.04 7.59 3.55
C THR A 4 6.78 6.80 3.22
N TRP A 5 5.98 6.48 4.23
CA TRP A 5 4.69 5.82 4.06
C TRP A 5 3.64 6.83 3.61
N CYS A 6 2.92 6.53 2.53
CA CYS A 6 1.79 7.30 2.07
C CYS A 6 0.49 6.66 2.57
N LYS A 7 -0.28 7.41 3.37
CA LYS A 7 -1.60 7.00 3.85
C LYS A 7 -2.68 7.40 2.85
N SER A 8 -3.64 6.50 2.60
CA SER A 8 -4.77 6.79 1.72
C SER A 8 -5.67 7.89 2.31
N SER A 9 -6.11 8.84 1.48
CA SER A 9 -7.02 9.93 1.85
C SER A 9 -8.43 9.49 2.24
N TYR A 10 -8.79 8.23 1.99
CA TYR A 10 -10.06 7.63 2.42
C TYR A 10 -9.97 6.96 3.81
N SER A 11 -8.82 7.09 4.49
CA SER A 11 -8.57 6.53 5.81
C SER A 11 -8.97 7.52 6.91
N ASP A 12 -10.27 7.75 7.09
CA ASP A 12 -10.80 8.49 8.23
C ASP A 12 -11.04 7.57 9.45
N ASP A 13 -10.87 8.12 10.65
CA ASP A 13 -10.98 7.42 11.95
C ASP A 13 -12.37 6.82 12.24
N GLN A 14 -13.38 7.12 11.42
CA GLN A 14 -14.78 6.80 11.71
C GLN A 14 -15.36 5.63 10.92
N SER A 15 -14.78 5.22 9.78
CA SER A 15 -15.27 4.03 9.03
C SER A 15 -14.41 3.61 7.82
N GLY A 16 -13.11 3.91 7.78
CA GLY A 16 -12.26 3.57 6.64
C GLY A 16 -11.46 2.28 6.83
N ASN A 17 -11.36 1.45 5.78
CA ASN A 17 -10.26 0.49 5.62
C ASN A 17 -8.97 1.29 5.44
N CYS A 18 -8.05 1.25 6.42
CA CYS A 18 -6.89 2.14 6.44
C CYS A 18 -5.65 1.42 5.92
N VAL A 19 -5.27 1.67 4.67
CA VAL A 19 -4.04 1.12 4.07
C VAL A 19 -2.97 2.20 3.90
N GLU A 20 -1.72 1.81 4.11
CA GLU A 20 -0.53 2.61 3.84
C GLU A 20 0.39 1.87 2.88
N VAL A 21 1.01 2.62 1.95
CA VAL A 21 1.95 2.06 0.98
C VAL A 21 3.29 2.79 1.04
N THR A 22 4.38 2.08 0.75
CA THR A 22 5.68 2.69 0.56
C THR A 22 6.48 1.99 -0.52
N GLU A 23 7.18 2.76 -1.34
CA GLU A 23 8.21 2.25 -2.23
C GLU A 23 9.43 1.94 -1.37
N THR A 24 9.64 0.66 -1.07
CA THR A 24 10.58 0.25 -0.01
C THR A 24 12.02 0.26 -0.51
N ASP A 25 12.23 0.19 -1.83
CA ASP A 25 13.58 0.07 -2.38
C ASP A 25 13.64 0.52 -3.85
N CYS A 26 14.30 1.66 -4.12
CA CYS A 26 14.53 2.15 -5.48
C CYS A 26 15.40 1.20 -6.33
N ARG A 27 16.09 0.25 -5.70
CA ARG A 27 17.01 -0.70 -6.35
C ARG A 27 16.33 -2.04 -6.65
N ALA A 28 15.36 -2.44 -5.84
CA ALA A 28 14.58 -3.67 -6.00
C ALA A 28 13.19 -3.46 -6.64
N ALA A 29 12.74 -2.21 -6.81
CA ALA A 29 11.45 -1.85 -7.40
C ALA A 29 10.30 -2.65 -6.74
N THR A 30 10.13 -2.43 -5.43
CA THR A 30 9.11 -3.11 -4.62
C THR A 30 8.22 -2.12 -3.87
N VAL A 31 6.93 -2.45 -3.81
CA VAL A 31 5.91 -1.74 -3.04
C VAL A 31 5.53 -2.59 -1.83
N SER A 32 5.57 -1.99 -0.65
CA SER A 32 5.04 -2.61 0.57
C SER A 32 3.72 -1.97 0.96
N VAL A 33 2.73 -2.80 1.29
CA VAL A 33 1.39 -2.42 1.73
C VAL A 33 1.19 -2.93 3.14
N ARG A 34 0.67 -2.08 4.03
CA ARG A 34 0.29 -2.48 5.38
C ARG A 34 -1.03 -1.86 5.81
N ASP A 35 -1.58 -2.43 6.87
CA ASP A 35 -2.70 -1.83 7.59
C ASP A 35 -2.17 -0.71 8.51
N SER A 36 -2.74 0.49 8.38
CA SER A 36 -2.37 1.67 9.17
C SER A 36 -2.67 1.50 10.66
N LYS A 37 -3.63 0.64 11.02
CA LYS A 37 -4.02 0.36 12.42
C LYS A 37 -3.10 -0.70 13.05
N ALA A 38 -2.37 -1.47 12.25
CA ALA A 38 -1.39 -2.45 12.67
C ALA A 38 0.02 -2.19 12.06
N PRO A 39 0.67 -1.06 12.38
CA PRO A 39 1.94 -0.67 11.76
C PRO A 39 3.12 -1.62 12.07
N ALA A 40 3.03 -2.38 13.17
CA ALA A 40 3.97 -3.43 13.56
C ALA A 40 3.55 -4.84 13.08
N GLY A 41 2.43 -4.93 12.36
CA GLY A 41 1.93 -6.17 11.78
C GLY A 41 2.67 -6.58 10.51
N PRO A 42 2.29 -7.73 9.92
CA PRO A 42 2.86 -8.19 8.66
C PRO A 42 2.58 -7.21 7.52
N MET A 43 3.57 -7.04 6.63
CA MET A 43 3.47 -6.20 5.44
C MET A 43 3.44 -7.09 4.20
N LEU A 44 2.59 -6.74 3.23
CA LEU A 44 2.58 -7.38 1.92
C LEU A 44 3.56 -6.63 1.01
N THR A 45 4.65 -7.29 0.62
CA THR A 45 5.62 -6.74 -0.33
C THR A 45 5.43 -7.35 -1.71
N LEU A 46 5.27 -6.50 -2.71
CA LEU A 46 5.02 -6.84 -4.10
C LEU A 46 6.07 -6.20 -4.98
N ALA A 47 6.38 -6.81 -6.13
CA ALA A 47 7.11 -6.10 -7.18
C ALA A 47 6.26 -4.93 -7.69
N SER A 48 6.87 -3.78 -7.96
CA SER A 48 6.14 -2.57 -8.40
C SER A 48 5.28 -2.83 -9.63
N ALA A 49 5.77 -3.63 -10.59
CA ALA A 49 5.00 -4.00 -11.77
C ALA A 49 3.72 -4.81 -11.45
N ALA A 50 3.80 -5.73 -10.48
CA ALA A 50 2.64 -6.50 -10.04
C ALA A 50 1.64 -5.61 -9.28
N PHE A 51 2.14 -4.68 -8.48
CA PHE A 51 1.31 -3.69 -7.78
C PHE A 51 0.57 -2.77 -8.76
N SER A 52 1.21 -2.30 -9.83
CA SER A 52 0.55 -1.51 -10.88
C SER A 52 -0.62 -2.27 -11.53
N VAL A 53 -0.41 -3.52 -11.95
CA VAL A 53 -1.47 -4.34 -12.56
C VAL A 53 -2.63 -4.55 -11.58
N PHE A 54 -2.33 -4.81 -10.31
CA PHE A 54 -3.34 -4.94 -9.27
C PHE A 54 -4.12 -3.64 -9.06
N ALA A 55 -3.43 -2.49 -9.00
CA ALA A 55 -4.06 -1.19 -8.80
C ALA A 55 -4.97 -0.82 -9.97
N ASP A 56 -4.55 -1.08 -11.21
CA ASP A 56 -5.35 -0.86 -12.41
C ASP A 56 -6.63 -1.70 -12.37
N TRP A 57 -6.52 -3.00 -12.03
CA TRP A 57 -7.68 -3.87 -11.85
C TRP A 57 -8.62 -3.36 -10.75
N ALA A 58 -8.08 -3.02 -9.57
CA ALA A 58 -8.86 -2.53 -8.45
C ALA A 58 -9.60 -1.22 -8.76
N ALA A 59 -8.96 -0.31 -9.52
CA ALA A 59 -9.52 0.97 -9.92
C ALA A 59 -10.70 0.84 -10.90
N THR A 60 -10.75 -0.23 -11.70
CA THR A 60 -11.89 -0.50 -12.60
C THR A 60 -13.15 -0.98 -11.89
N GLY A 61 -13.12 -1.05 -10.55
CA GLY A 61 -14.18 -1.69 -9.76
C GLY A 61 -14.04 -3.19 -9.94
N ALA A 62 -13.23 -3.81 -9.08
CA ALA A 62 -13.21 -5.26 -8.93
C ALA A 62 -14.65 -5.79 -9.03
N GLY A 63 -14.91 -6.58 -10.08
CA GLY A 63 -16.26 -6.99 -10.47
C GLY A 63 -17.07 -7.66 -9.38
#